data_AF-A0A8T2TSY9-F1
#
_entry.id   AF-A0A8T2TSY9-F1
#
_cell.length_a   1.000
_cell.length_b   1.000
_cell.length_c   1.000
_cell.angle_alpha   90.00
_cell.angle_beta   90.00
_cell.angle_gamma   90.00
#
_symmetry.space_group_name_H-M   'P 1'
#
loop_
_entity.id
_entity.type
_entity.pdbx_description
1 polymer ?
#
loop_
_entity_poly.entity_id
_entity_poly.type
_entity_poly.pdbx_seq_one_letter_code
_entity_poly.pdbx_strand_id
1 'polypeptide(L)'
;MGRSHGGSASGNDIAPDSELEGGADESLKEAFRVFDADGNGLISAQELHDALKSIGFEGRKLSDCVNMIKRVDSDGNGHVDYEEFKAMMK
;
A
#
# COMPACT_ATOMS: atom_id res chain seq x y z
N MET A 1 17.30 22.00 -59.32
CA MET A 1 16.06 21.20 -59.50
C MET A 1 16.17 19.93 -58.67
N GLY A 2 15.15 19.62 -57.86
CA GLY A 2 15.04 18.42 -57.01
C GLY A 2 15.59 18.67 -55.59
N ARG A 3 14.80 19.09 -54.59
CA ARG A 3 13.89 18.25 -53.74
C ARG A 3 14.65 16.97 -53.31
N SER A 4 14.87 16.69 -52.03
CA SER A 4 13.84 16.55 -51.01
C SER A 4 14.40 16.32 -49.60
N HIS A 5 13.75 16.98 -48.63
CA HIS A 5 13.36 16.52 -47.27
C HIS A 5 14.51 16.26 -46.27
N GLY A 6 14.63 17.04 -45.20
CA GLY A 6 13.60 17.22 -44.15
C GLY A 6 13.85 16.08 -43.16
N GLY A 7 14.56 16.32 -42.06
CA GLY A 7 14.01 17.03 -40.92
C GLY A 7 13.31 16.02 -40.03
N SER A 8 13.91 15.74 -38.88
CA SER A 8 13.34 15.12 -37.67
C SER A 8 12.37 13.94 -37.85
N ALA A 9 12.81 12.78 -37.37
CA ALA A 9 11.95 11.92 -36.57
C ALA A 9 12.77 11.37 -35.41
N SER A 10 12.93 12.21 -34.38
CA SER A 10 13.04 11.75 -33.01
C SER A 10 11.76 10.96 -32.74
N GLY A 11 11.84 9.64 -32.82
CA GLY A 11 10.74 8.72 -32.54
C GLY A 11 11.19 7.70 -31.52
N ASN A 12 11.69 8.18 -30.38
CA ASN A 12 11.81 7.37 -29.19
C ASN A 12 10.60 7.69 -28.31
N ASP A 13 9.42 7.40 -28.83
CA ASP A 13 8.15 7.49 -28.11
C ASP A 13 8.04 6.26 -27.19
N ILE A 14 8.88 6.27 -26.15
CA ILE A 14 8.67 5.47 -24.95
C ILE A 14 7.47 6.12 -24.25
N ALA A 15 6.28 5.67 -24.60
CA ALA A 15 5.08 5.90 -23.81
C ALA A 15 4.63 4.57 -23.20
N PRO A 16 5.05 4.23 -21.98
CA PRO A 16 4.26 3.40 -21.10
C PRO A 16 3.40 4.33 -20.24
N ASP A 17 2.39 4.95 -20.84
CA ASP A 17 1.36 5.70 -20.11
C ASP A 17 0.00 5.15 -20.53
N SER A 18 -0.36 3.99 -19.96
CA SER A 18 -1.75 3.55 -19.73
C SER A 18 -1.73 2.10 -19.25
N GLU A 19 -1.72 1.91 -17.93
CA GLU A 19 -2.71 1.07 -17.27
C GLU A 19 -2.71 1.41 -15.78
N LEU A 20 -3.28 2.57 -15.46
CA LEU A 20 -3.63 2.96 -14.10
C LEU A 20 -4.89 2.22 -13.63
N GLU A 21 -4.86 0.88 -13.70
CA GLU A 21 -5.75 0.00 -12.94
C GLU A 21 -5.02 -0.66 -11.76
N GLY A 22 -3.79 -0.24 -11.46
CA GLY A 22 -3.01 -0.66 -10.29
C GLY A 22 -3.09 0.27 -9.07
N GLY A 23 -3.58 1.50 -9.22
CA GLY A 23 -3.35 2.57 -8.23
C GLY A 23 -3.93 2.32 -6.82
N ALA A 24 -5.05 1.59 -6.73
CA ALA A 24 -5.62 1.24 -5.43
C ALA A 24 -4.80 0.14 -4.73
N ASP A 25 -4.36 -0.89 -5.47
CA ASP A 25 -3.54 -1.98 -4.93
C ASP A 25 -2.17 -1.46 -4.51
N GLU A 26 -1.56 -0.56 -5.29
CA GLU A 26 -0.28 0.07 -4.96
C GLU A 26 -0.38 0.97 -3.73
N SER A 27 -1.42 1.80 -3.63
CA SER A 27 -1.66 2.64 -2.43
C SER A 27 -1.92 1.79 -1.18
N LEU A 28 -2.68 0.71 -1.32
CA LEU A 28 -2.92 -0.27 -0.26
C LEU A 28 -1.61 -0.94 0.18
N LYS A 29 -0.76 -1.35 -0.76
CA LYS A 29 0.55 -1.96 -0.49
C LYS A 29 1.52 -1.01 0.20
N GLU A 30 1.56 0.25 -0.23
CA GLU A 30 2.36 1.28 0.43
C GLU A 30 1.87 1.52 1.85
N ALA A 31 0.56 1.67 2.05
CA ALA A 31 -0.01 1.80 3.38
C ALA A 31 0.33 0.56 4.23
N PHE A 32 0.14 -0.65 3.68
CA PHE A 32 0.44 -1.89 4.38
C PHE A 32 1.90 -1.95 4.82
N ARG A 33 2.85 -1.58 3.96
CA ARG A 33 4.29 -1.50 4.30
C ARG A 33 4.64 -0.48 5.38
N VAL A 34 3.83 0.56 5.56
CA VAL A 34 4.02 1.52 6.66
C VAL A 34 3.60 0.91 7.99
N PHE A 35 2.63 -0.01 7.98
CA PHE A 35 2.14 -0.70 9.18
C PHE A 35 2.90 -2.01 9.47
N ASP A 36 3.29 -2.76 8.44
CA ASP A 36 4.07 -4.01 8.49
C ASP A 36 5.56 -3.66 8.53
N ALA A 37 6.11 -3.62 9.75
CA ALA A 37 7.48 -3.19 9.98
C ALA A 37 8.49 -4.30 9.62
N ASP A 38 8.09 -5.56 9.80
CA ASP A 38 8.91 -6.73 9.51
C ASP A 38 8.81 -7.17 8.03
N GLY A 39 7.82 -6.67 7.28
CA GLY A 39 7.63 -6.98 5.87
C GLY A 39 7.13 -8.41 5.63
N ASN A 40 6.47 -9.01 6.62
CA ASN A 40 6.00 -10.39 6.57
C ASN A 40 4.66 -10.55 5.82
N GLY A 41 4.00 -9.44 5.45
CA GLY A 41 2.68 -9.43 4.81
C GLY A 41 1.50 -9.55 5.79
N LEU A 42 1.74 -9.39 7.10
CA LEU A 42 0.78 -9.54 8.19
C LEU A 42 1.00 -8.44 9.24
N ILE A 43 0.01 -7.59 9.49
CA ILE A 43 0.14 -6.54 10.51
C ILE A 43 -0.26 -7.11 11.87
N SER A 44 0.72 -7.27 12.75
CA SER A 44 0.49 -7.70 14.13
C SER A 44 -0.06 -6.57 14.99
N ALA A 45 -0.71 -6.89 16.12
CA ALA A 45 -1.18 -5.86 17.08
C ALA A 45 -0.04 -5.00 17.64
N GLN A 46 1.17 -5.56 17.71
CA GLN A 46 2.39 -4.84 18.08
C GLN A 46 2.85 -3.89 16.98
N GLU A 47 2.88 -4.33 15.73
CA GLU A 47 3.29 -3.51 14.59
C GLU A 47 2.31 -2.36 14.35
N LEU A 48 1.00 -2.64 14.43
CA LEU A 48 -0.02 -1.60 14.40
C LEU A 48 0.20 -0.58 15.52
N HIS A 49 0.52 -1.04 16.74
CA HIS A 49 0.80 -0.14 17.86
C HIS A 49 2.03 0.73 17.60
N ASP A 50 3.11 0.13 17.08
CA ASP A 50 4.36 0.85 16.80
C ASP A 50 4.19 1.84 15.65
N ALA A 51 3.49 1.44 14.58
CA ALA A 51 3.14 2.32 13.46
C ALA A 51 2.25 3.48 13.91
N LEU A 52 1.20 3.24 14.72
CA LEU A 52 0.37 4.30 15.30
C LEU A 52 1.19 5.26 16.16
N LYS A 53 2.16 4.74 16.91
CA LYS A 53 3.08 5.54 17.71
C LYS A 53 3.99 6.40 16.81
N SER A 54 4.47 5.85 15.71
CA SER A 54 5.28 6.53 14.70
C SER A 54 4.52 7.67 14.00
N ILE A 55 3.21 7.52 13.82
CA ILE A 55 2.31 8.55 13.25
C ILE A 55 1.96 9.64 14.28
N GLY A 56 2.37 9.50 15.55
CA GLY A 56 2.13 10.48 16.62
C GLY A 56 0.90 10.19 17.48
N PHE A 57 0.28 9.01 17.35
CA PHE A 57 -0.75 8.52 18.26
C PHE A 57 -0.13 7.76 19.46
N GLU A 58 0.68 8.45 20.25
CA GLU A 58 1.41 7.89 21.41
C GLU A 58 0.53 7.51 22.62
N GLY A 59 -0.80 7.57 22.50
CA GLY A 59 -1.74 7.31 23.60
C GLY A 59 -2.53 6.00 23.53
N ARG A 60 -2.41 5.23 22.44
CA ARG A 60 -3.19 3.98 22.28
C ARG A 60 -2.55 2.83 23.05
N LYS A 61 -3.32 2.15 23.89
CA LYS A 61 -2.86 0.90 24.54
C LYS A 61 -2.78 -0.22 23.50
N LEU A 62 -1.87 -1.17 23.72
CA LEU A 62 -1.82 -2.41 22.94
C LEU A 62 -3.20 -3.11 22.94
N SER A 63 -3.91 -3.10 24.07
CA SER A 63 -5.26 -3.67 24.21
C SER A 63 -6.28 -3.07 23.25
N ASP A 64 -6.18 -1.76 22.98
CA ASP A 64 -7.02 -1.08 21.99
C ASP A 64 -6.66 -1.52 20.56
N CYS A 65 -5.37 -1.67 20.27
CA CYS A 65 -4.89 -2.14 18.97
C CYS A 65 -5.35 -3.58 18.71
N VAL A 66 -5.25 -4.46 19.72
CA VAL A 66 -5.79 -5.83 19.66
C VAL A 66 -7.29 -5.82 19.39
N ASN A 67 -8.05 -4.92 20.02
CA ASN A 67 -9.49 -4.82 19.79
C ASN A 67 -9.83 -4.25 18.41
N MET A 68 -8.95 -3.42 17.84
CA MET A 68 -9.07 -2.94 16.45
C MET A 68 -8.78 -4.07 15.46
N ILE A 69 -7.71 -4.83 15.67
CA ILE A 69 -7.40 -6.00 14.86
C ILE A 69 -8.54 -6.99 14.90
N LYS A 70 -9.04 -7.37 16.09
CA LYS A 70 -10.17 -8.30 16.23
C LYS A 70 -11.46 -7.91 15.52
N ARG A 71 -11.63 -6.65 15.10
CA ARG A 71 -12.80 -6.22 14.31
C ARG A 71 -12.63 -6.48 12.82
N VAL A 72 -11.40 -6.61 12.36
CA VAL A 72 -11.02 -6.78 10.96
C VAL A 72 -10.55 -8.21 10.70
N ASP A 73 -9.79 -8.76 11.65
CA ASP A 73 -9.35 -10.15 11.76
C ASP A 73 -10.59 -11.08 11.78
N SER A 74 -10.87 -11.63 10.61
CA SER A 74 -11.97 -12.55 10.34
C SER A 74 -11.54 -14.00 10.54
N ASP A 75 -10.25 -14.29 10.37
CA ASP A 75 -9.68 -15.63 10.60
C ASP A 75 -9.41 -15.90 12.10
N GLY A 76 -9.32 -14.84 12.91
CA GLY A 76 -9.05 -14.90 14.34
C GLY A 76 -7.57 -15.20 14.66
N ASN A 77 -6.67 -14.92 13.71
CA ASN A 77 -5.25 -15.22 13.84
C ASN A 77 -4.50 -14.17 14.70
N GLY A 78 -5.16 -13.07 15.07
CA GLY A 78 -4.60 -11.97 15.86
C GLY A 78 -3.73 -10.99 15.07
N HIS A 79 -3.75 -11.09 13.75
CA HIS A 79 -3.01 -10.29 12.78
C HIS A 79 -4.00 -9.78 11.73
N VAL A 80 -3.56 -8.85 10.88
CA VAL A 80 -4.34 -8.41 9.72
C VAL A 80 -3.55 -8.76 8.47
N ASP A 81 -4.07 -9.67 7.66
CA ASP A 81 -3.45 -10.01 6.38
C ASP A 81 -3.76 -8.96 5.32
N TYR A 82 -3.02 -9.00 4.22
CA TYR A 82 -3.26 -8.11 3.08
C TYR A 82 -4.71 -8.15 2.57
N GLU A 83 -5.34 -9.32 2.56
CA GLU A 83 -6.74 -9.47 2.11
C GLU A 83 -7.72 -8.80 3.09
N GLU A 84 -7.51 -8.97 4.39
CA GLU A 84 -8.33 -8.35 5.44
C GLU A 84 -8.17 -6.83 5.49
N PHE A 85 -6.94 -6.34 5.32
CA PHE A 85 -6.66 -4.91 5.20
C PHE A 85 -7.33 -4.30 3.96
N LYS A 86 -7.30 -5.02 2.83
CA LYS A 86 -7.98 -4.61 1.60
C LYS A 86 -9.50 -4.59 1.77
N ALA A 87 -10.06 -5.55 2.50
CA ALA A 87 -11.49 -5.57 2.85
C ALA A 87 -11.87 -4.42 3.79
N MET A 88 -10.99 -3.99 4.69
CA MET A 88 -11.22 -2.85 5.58
C MET A 88 -11.28 -1.50 4.84
N MET A 89 -10.48 -1.33 3.78
CA MET A 89 -10.43 -0.08 2.99
C MET A 89 -11.46 0.00 1.86
N LYS A 90 -12.24 -1.05 1.61
CA LYS A 90 -13.23 -1.13 0.51
C LYS A 90 -14.65 -0.92 1.03
#